data_AF-A0A532AFR7-F1
#
_entry.id   AF-A0A532AFR7-F1
#
_cell.length_a   1.000
_cell.length_b   1.000
_cell.length_c   1.000
_cell.angle_alpha   90.00
_cell.angle_beta   90.00
_cell.angle_gamma   90.00
#
_symmetry.space_group_name_H-M   'P 1'
#
loop_
_entity.id
_entity.type
_entity.pdbx_description
1 polymer ?
#
loop_
_entity_poly.entity_id
_entity_poly.type
_entity_poly.pdbx_seq_one_letter_code
_entity_poly.pdbx_strand_id
1 'polypeptide(L)' 'DLSFTVLRAPYDGVVGNRSVEQGDLISPGQKLAVIVPMDKLYIVANFKETQLARLVPGEKVWVSVDAIDGQDIE' A
#
# COMPACT_ATOMS: atom_id res chain seq x y z
N ASP A 1 -14.78 15.16 -27.37
CA ASP A 1 -14.88 15.11 -25.89
C ASP A 1 -13.50 14.80 -25.33
N LEU A 2 -12.77 15.79 -24.82
CA LEU A 2 -11.37 15.64 -24.34
C LEU A 2 -11.31 15.21 -22.87
N SER A 3 -12.45 15.03 -22.21
CA SER A 3 -12.60 14.70 -20.79
C SER A 3 -11.89 13.41 -20.39
N PHE A 4 -11.81 12.44 -21.30
CA PHE A 4 -11.22 11.12 -21.06
C PHE A 4 -9.69 11.09 -21.15
N THR A 5 -9.03 12.21 -21.50
CA THR A 5 -7.55 12.29 -21.52
C THR A 5 -6.98 12.71 -20.17
N VAL A 6 -7.81 13.20 -19.25
CA VAL A 6 -7.39 13.67 -17.92
C VAL A 6 -7.91 12.71 -16.85
N LEU A 7 -7.06 11.76 -16.45
CA LEU A 7 -7.33 10.84 -15.35
C LEU A 7 -6.92 11.47 -14.02
N ARG A 8 -7.86 11.51 -13.06
CA ARG A 8 -7.63 12.00 -11.69
C ARG A 8 -7.71 10.84 -10.71
N ALA A 9 -7.01 10.95 -9.58
CA ALA A 9 -7.13 9.99 -8.50
C ALA A 9 -8.58 9.98 -7.96
N PRO A 10 -9.23 8.81 -7.83
CA PRO A 10 -10.58 8.70 -7.30
C PRO A 10 -10.67 8.90 -5.77
N TYR A 11 -9.55 8.82 -5.05
CA TYR A 11 -9.44 9.02 -3.60
C TYR A 11 -8.02 9.41 -3.20
N ASP A 12 -7.88 9.94 -1.99
CA ASP A 12 -6.59 10.28 -1.38
C ASP A 12 -5.79 9.02 -1.03
N GLY A 13 -4.51 8.99 -1.38
CA GLY A 13 -3.63 7.86 -1.13
C GLY A 13 -2.25 8.07 -1.75
N VAL A 14 -1.38 7.09 -1.56
CA VAL A 14 -0.03 7.11 -2.12
C VAL A 14 -0.01 6.27 -3.39
N VAL A 15 0.60 6.78 -4.47
CA VAL A 15 0.79 6.00 -5.70
C VAL A 15 1.87 4.95 -5.42
N GLY A 16 1.45 3.69 -5.25
CA GLY A 16 2.34 2.58 -4.94
C GLY A 16 3.11 2.07 -6.17
N ASN A 17 2.46 2.04 -7.34
CA ASN A 17 3.08 1.63 -8.59
C ASN A 17 2.48 2.42 -9.75
N ARG A 18 3.32 3.11 -10.54
CA ARG A 18 2.93 3.77 -11.78
C ARG A 18 3.46 2.93 -12.94
N SER A 19 2.56 2.28 -13.68
CA SER A 19 2.92 1.36 -14.77
C SER A 19 2.91 2.02 -16.16
N VAL A 20 2.95 3.35 -16.22
CA VAL A 20 2.97 4.12 -17.46
C VAL A 20 3.98 5.24 -17.43
N GLU A 21 4.61 5.47 -18.58
CA GLU A 21 5.56 6.54 -18.82
C GLU A 21 5.10 7.45 -19.96
N GLN A 22 5.75 8.60 -20.09
CA GLN A 22 5.43 9.55 -21.13
C GLN A 22 5.75 8.95 -22.50
N GLY A 23 4.76 8.89 -23.39
CA GLY A 23 4.92 8.32 -24.74
C GLY A 23 4.27 6.95 -24.90
N ASP A 24 3.80 6.32 -23.82
CA ASP A 24 3.10 5.04 -23.90
C ASP A 24 1.73 5.19 -24.57
N LEU A 25 1.44 4.28 -25.48
CA LEU A 25 0.10 4.11 -26.05
C LEU A 25 -0.74 3.28 -25.07
N ILE A 26 -1.75 3.89 -24.49
CA ILE A 26 -2.64 3.25 -23.51
C ILE A 26 -3.96 2.82 -24.14
N SER A 27 -4.43 1.62 -23.77
CA SER A 27 -5.74 1.09 -24.20
C SER A 27 -6.76 1.14 -23.06
N PRO A 28 -8.07 1.26 -23.35
CA PRO A 28 -9.12 1.20 -22.33
C PRO A 28 -9.02 -0.09 -21.50
N GLY A 29 -9.06 0.04 -20.18
CA GLY A 29 -8.94 -1.09 -19.24
C GLY A 29 -7.51 -1.42 -18.79
N GLN A 30 -6.49 -0.76 -19.36
CA GLN A 30 -5.12 -0.90 -18.89
C GLN A 30 -4.93 -0.23 -17.52
N LYS A 31 -4.29 -0.94 -16.59
CA LYS A 31 -3.95 -0.40 -15.26
C LYS A 31 -2.79 0.57 -15.39
N LEU A 32 -2.98 1.81 -14.95
CA LEU A 32 -1.99 2.89 -15.12
C LEU A 32 -1.25 3.20 -13.81
N ALA A 33 -1.99 3.21 -12.71
CA ALA A 33 -1.44 3.45 -11.39
C ALA A 33 -2.25 2.69 -10.33
N VAL A 34 -1.57 2.27 -9.27
CA VAL A 34 -2.19 1.72 -8.06
C VAL A 34 -2.09 2.78 -6.98
N ILE A 35 -3.23 3.16 -6.42
CA ILE A 35 -3.31 4.09 -5.28
C ILE A 35 -3.58 3.24 -4.05
N VAL A 36 -2.74 3.42 -3.02
CA VAL A 36 -2.89 2.73 -1.74
C VAL A 36 -3.54 3.68 -0.74
N PRO A 37 -4.73 3.34 -0.22
CA PRO A 37 -5.39 4.13 0.82
C PRO A 37 -4.60 4.07 2.14
N MET A 38 -4.29 5.23 2.72
CA MET A 38 -3.50 5.32 3.97
C MET A 38 -4.38 5.18 5.23
N ASP A 39 -5.72 5.27 5.09
CA ASP A 39 -6.70 5.14 6.17
C ASP A 39 -6.93 3.69 6.64
N LYS A 40 -6.47 2.70 5.87
CA LYS A 40 -6.58 1.27 6.18
C LYS A 40 -5.24 0.57 6.09
N LEU A 41 -4.24 1.12 6.77
CA LEU A 41 -2.94 0.47 6.88
C LEU A 41 -3.03 -0.75 7.80
N TYR A 42 -2.54 -1.89 7.34
CA TYR A 42 -2.40 -3.10 8.14
C TYR A 42 -1.01 -3.69 7.93
N ILE A 43 -0.50 -4.36 8.96
CA ILE A 43 0.85 -4.94 8.96
C ILE A 43 0.69 -6.46 8.85
N VAL A 44 1.36 -7.06 7.86
CA VAL A 44 1.40 -8.51 7.70
C VAL A 44 2.72 -9.03 8.25
N ALA A 45 2.66 -9.69 9.39
CA ALA A 45 3.80 -10.37 9.99
C ALA A 45 3.68 -11.88 9.75
N ASN A 46 4.68 -12.46 9.08
CA ASN A 46 4.73 -13.90 8.85
C ASN A 46 5.43 -14.58 10.03
N PHE A 47 4.70 -15.39 10.79
CA PHE A 47 5.21 -16.15 11.93
C PHE A 47 5.32 -17.64 11.60
N LYS A 48 6.32 -18.31 12.18
CA LYS A 48 6.39 -19.78 12.13
C LYS A 48 5.31 -20.37 13.04
N GLU A 49 4.73 -21.49 12.65
CA GLU A 49 3.67 -22.17 13.43
C GLU A 49 4.10 -22.47 14.88
N THR A 50 5.37 -22.83 15.09
CA THR A 50 5.95 -23.05 16.42
C THR A 50 6.02 -21.79 17.29
N GLN A 51 5.98 -20.61 16.67
CA GLN A 51 5.96 -19.30 17.34
C GLN A 51 4.52 -18.80 17.58
N LEU A 52 3.55 -19.32 16.83
CA LEU A 52 2.13 -18.96 16.95
C LEU A 52 1.53 -19.35 18.31
N ALA A 53 2.03 -20.42 18.94
CA ALA A 53 1.55 -20.91 20.23
C ALA A 53 1.73 -19.91 21.40
N ARG A 54 2.53 -18.86 21.21
CA ARG A 54 2.78 -17.81 22.22
C ARG A 54 2.03 -16.51 21.94
N LEU A 55 1.35 -16.40 20.80
CA LEU A 55 0.62 -15.19 20.39
C LEU A 55 -0.79 -15.21 20.95
N VAL A 56 -1.17 -14.15 21.68
CA VAL A 56 -2.53 -13.98 22.22
C VAL A 56 -3.22 -12.78 21.54
N PRO A 57 -4.48 -12.91 21.08
CA PRO A 57 -5.22 -11.77 20.56
C PRO A 57 -5.31 -10.64 21.61
N GLY A 58 -4.94 -9.42 21.21
CA GLY A 58 -4.93 -8.25 22.08
C GLY A 58 -3.61 -8.01 22.84
N GLU A 59 -2.60 -8.85 22.61
CA GLU A 59 -1.24 -8.60 23.09
C GLU A 59 -0.66 -7.34 22.40
N LYS A 60 0.00 -6.50 23.19
CA LYS A 60 0.71 -5.32 22.66
C LYS A 60 1.91 -5.79 21.85
N VAL A 61 2.07 -5.21 20.66
CA VAL A 61 3.18 -5.51 19.76
C VAL A 61 3.95 -4.23 19.47
N TRP A 62 5.27 -4.33 19.43
CA TRP A 62 6.11 -3.22 18.96
C TRP A 62 6.49 -3.51 17.52
N VAL A 63 6.16 -2.59 16.62
CA VAL A 63 6.59 -2.68 15.22
C VAL A 63 7.61 -1.60 14.93
N SER A 64 8.78 -2.02 14.43
CA SER A 64 9.82 -1.12 13.94
C SER A 64 9.90 -1.23 12.41
N VAL A 65 9.95 -0.08 11.73
CA VAL A 65 10.01 -0.01 10.26
C VAL A 65 11.31 0.67 9.87
N ASP A 66 12.21 -0.08 9.20
CA ASP A 66 13.52 0.43 8.79
C ASP A 66 13.45 1.67 7.88
N ALA A 67 12.36 1.83 7.14
CA ALA A 67 12.12 2.99 6.27
C ALA A 67 11.75 4.28 7.06
N ILE A 68 11.39 4.16 8.34
CA ILE A 68 10.99 5.25 9.23
C ILE A 68 11.95 5.23 10.43
N ASP A 69 13.21 5.59 10.17
CA ASP A 69 14.35 5.80 11.09
C ASP A 69 14.04 5.63 12.60
N GLY A 70 13.83 4.39 13.04
CA GLY A 70 13.71 4.01 14.45
C GLY A 70 12.47 4.50 15.21
N GLN A 71 11.36 4.90 14.55
CA GLN A 71 10.12 5.19 15.26
C GLN A 71 9.33 3.90 15.53
N ASP A 72 9.26 3.51 16.80
CA ASP A 72 8.42 2.40 17.25
C ASP A 72 6.95 2.79 17.16
N ILE A 73 6.17 1.98 16.47
CA ILE A 73 4.71 2.10 16.37
C ILE A 73 4.13 1.07 17.35
N GLU A 74 3.38 1.54 18.36
CA GLU A 74 2.63 0.70 19.34
C GLU A 74 1.23 0.34 18.80
#